data_AF-A0A1M7BBG7-F1
#
_entry.id   AF-A0A1M7BBG7-F1
#
_cell.length_a   1.000
_cell.length_b   1.000
_cell.length_c   1.000
_cell.angle_alpha   90.00
_cell.angle_beta   90.00
_cell.angle_gamma   90.00
#
_symmetry.space_group_name_H-M   'P 1'
#
loop_
_entity.id
_entity.type
_entity.pdbx_description
1 polymer ?
#
loop_
_entity_poly.entity_id
_entity_poly.type
_entity_poly.pdbx_seq_one_letter_code
_entity_poly.pdbx_strand_id
1 'polypeptide(L)'
;MKKAICLFIVGEKYWKMYDKNKVQFENYAKKCGADLKIIDKPLDEKFKRPLLSQKLLIPAATQQYDIVLFLDLDIIISDKAPSIFEYLPINKYFGAILDPRGTIEFNKTWGHIPRILDETNEVYFTDRYFENHPLLQGSINGGVFIFRPKKIADFFENYYFSSHNQGELNSFEETPFAYFSQINNWFEALPIEFNTQILYKIKGTEKGVEIDKREKKLPKFFLKYYYKKTGFCFYPTKQYKNYIKQIISENYFIHFSGNYPIISN
;
A
#
# COMPACT_ATOMS: atom_id res chain seq x y z
N MET A 1 -24.54 -8.69 2.25
CA MET A 1 -23.55 -7.60 2.37
C MET A 1 -22.84 -7.46 1.04
N LYS A 2 -22.93 -6.30 0.39
CA LYS A 2 -22.31 -6.05 -0.92
C LYS A 2 -20.85 -5.63 -0.72
N LYS A 3 -19.92 -6.43 -1.23
CA LYS A 3 -18.46 -6.24 -1.08
C LYS A 3 -17.85 -5.82 -2.42
N ALA A 4 -16.79 -5.01 -2.38
CA ALA A 4 -15.97 -4.75 -3.56
C ALA A 4 -14.48 -4.83 -3.28
N ILE A 5 -13.71 -5.25 -4.28
CA ILE A 5 -12.28 -4.98 -4.39
C ILE A 5 -12.12 -3.86 -5.42
N CYS A 6 -11.55 -2.74 -5.01
CA CYS A 6 -11.37 -1.55 -5.81
C CYS A 6 -9.92 -1.43 -6.27
N LEU A 7 -9.73 -1.20 -7.57
CA LEU A 7 -8.45 -0.89 -8.20
C LEU A 7 -8.53 0.50 -8.82
N PHE A 8 -7.47 1.31 -8.66
CA PHE A 8 -7.38 2.66 -9.23
C PHE A 8 -6.31 2.67 -10.34
N ILE A 9 -6.74 2.72 -11.60
CA ILE A 9 -5.94 2.43 -12.80
C ILE A 9 -6.00 3.61 -13.77
N VAL A 10 -5.29 4.69 -13.46
CA VAL A 10 -5.29 5.90 -14.29
C VAL A 10 -4.04 5.96 -15.15
N GLY A 11 -4.21 5.72 -16.46
CA GLY A 11 -3.16 5.82 -17.48
C GLY A 11 -2.64 4.48 -18.01
N GLU A 12 -2.14 4.49 -19.25
CA GLU A 12 -1.82 3.27 -20.01
C GLU A 12 -0.76 2.36 -19.34
N LYS A 13 0.20 2.96 -18.64
CA LYS A 13 1.24 2.20 -17.91
C LYS A 13 0.61 1.26 -16.89
N TYR A 14 -0.39 1.74 -16.17
CA TYR A 14 -1.06 0.99 -15.10
C TYR A 14 -2.01 -0.07 -15.68
N TRP A 15 -2.66 0.22 -16.80
CA TRP A 15 -3.41 -0.79 -17.56
C TRP A 15 -2.53 -1.96 -17.99
N LYS A 16 -1.35 -1.70 -18.56
CA LYS A 16 -0.37 -2.75 -18.91
C LYS A 16 0.10 -3.57 -17.70
N MET A 17 0.11 -2.99 -16.51
CA MET A 17 0.44 -3.70 -15.27
C MET A 17 -0.73 -4.56 -14.80
N TYR A 18 -1.95 -4.02 -14.84
CA TYR A 18 -3.17 -4.75 -14.54
C TYR A 18 -3.36 -5.94 -15.48
N ASP A 19 -3.21 -5.78 -16.80
CA ASP A 19 -3.42 -6.87 -17.77
C ASP A 19 -2.52 -8.09 -17.50
N LYS A 20 -1.31 -7.87 -16.98
CA LYS A 20 -0.38 -8.96 -16.63
C LYS A 20 -0.79 -9.71 -15.36
N ASN A 21 -1.52 -9.04 -14.47
CA ASN A 21 -1.80 -9.49 -13.11
C ASN A 21 -3.30 -9.70 -12.84
N LYS A 22 -4.20 -9.37 -13.77
CA LYS A 22 -5.65 -9.29 -13.53
C LYS A 22 -6.27 -10.55 -12.94
N VAL A 23 -5.79 -11.72 -13.37
CA VAL A 23 -6.32 -13.03 -12.98
C VAL A 23 -6.31 -13.21 -11.46
N GLN A 24 -5.30 -12.72 -10.76
CA GLN A 24 -5.23 -12.86 -9.31
C GLN A 24 -6.31 -12.02 -8.60
N PHE A 25 -6.58 -10.81 -9.11
CA PHE A 25 -7.57 -9.91 -8.54
C PHE A 25 -8.98 -10.46 -8.77
N GLU A 26 -9.25 -10.99 -9.96
CA GLU A 26 -10.51 -11.68 -10.31
C GLU A 26 -10.73 -12.92 -9.43
N ASN A 27 -9.70 -13.78 -9.29
CA ASN A 27 -9.77 -14.98 -8.47
C ASN A 27 -10.02 -14.65 -6.99
N TYR A 28 -9.33 -13.65 -6.45
CA TYR A 28 -9.49 -13.25 -5.07
C TYR A 28 -10.83 -12.54 -4.81
N ALA A 29 -11.31 -11.72 -5.75
CA ALA A 29 -12.66 -11.14 -5.69
C ALA A 29 -13.74 -12.23 -5.65
N LYS A 30 -13.62 -13.23 -6.54
CA LYS A 30 -14.51 -14.41 -6.55
C LYS A 30 -14.45 -15.17 -5.23
N LYS A 31 -13.25 -15.44 -4.70
CA LYS A 31 -13.04 -16.12 -3.41
C LYS A 31 -13.73 -15.37 -2.26
N CYS A 32 -13.71 -14.04 -2.28
CA CYS A 32 -14.31 -13.21 -1.25
C CYS A 32 -15.82 -12.96 -1.41
N GLY A 33 -16.40 -13.37 -2.55
CA GLY A 33 -17.76 -12.96 -2.93
C GLY A 33 -17.89 -11.45 -3.08
N ALA A 34 -16.92 -10.82 -3.73
CA ALA A 34 -16.84 -9.37 -3.94
C ALA A 34 -16.84 -9.01 -5.43
N ASP A 35 -17.40 -7.84 -5.75
CA ASP A 35 -17.32 -7.26 -7.08
C ASP A 35 -15.91 -6.70 -7.32
N LEU A 36 -15.37 -6.84 -8.53
CA LEU A 36 -14.13 -6.15 -8.90
C LEU A 36 -14.48 -4.79 -9.52
N LYS A 37 -14.20 -3.71 -8.79
CA LYS A 37 -14.47 -2.32 -9.20
C LYS A 37 -13.18 -1.67 -9.71
N ILE A 38 -13.18 -1.28 -10.97
CA ILE A 38 -12.10 -0.49 -11.56
C ILE A 38 -12.53 0.98 -11.62
N ILE A 39 -11.65 1.87 -11.18
CA ILE A 39 -11.73 3.31 -11.37
C ILE A 39 -10.56 3.68 -12.30
N ASP A 40 -10.86 4.06 -13.53
CA ASP A 40 -9.88 4.24 -14.60
C ASP A 40 -9.71 5.70 -15.05
N LYS A 41 -10.40 6.62 -14.38
CA LYS A 41 -10.31 8.07 -14.57
C LYS A 41 -9.98 8.75 -13.24
N PRO A 42 -9.32 9.91 -13.26
CA PRO A 42 -9.21 10.75 -12.08
C PRO A 42 -10.59 10.99 -11.45
N LEU A 43 -10.67 10.86 -10.13
CA LEU A 43 -11.87 11.18 -9.34
C LEU A 43 -12.06 12.69 -9.16
N ASP A 44 -10.98 13.46 -9.29
CA ASP A 44 -11.02 14.92 -9.45
C ASP A 44 -10.24 15.32 -10.71
N GLU A 45 -10.97 15.76 -11.73
CA GLU A 45 -10.39 16.24 -13.00
C GLU A 45 -9.69 17.60 -12.85
N LYS A 46 -9.96 18.36 -11.77
CA LYS A 46 -9.31 19.65 -11.50
C LYS A 46 -8.00 19.49 -10.71
N PHE A 47 -7.70 18.29 -10.23
CA PHE A 47 -6.47 17.97 -9.49
C PHE A 47 -6.19 18.95 -8.34
N LYS A 48 -7.17 19.20 -7.47
CA LYS A 48 -6.98 19.95 -6.22
C LYS A 48 -5.78 19.44 -5.43
N ARG A 49 -5.58 18.12 -5.44
CA ARG A 49 -4.37 17.44 -4.96
C ARG A 49 -3.85 16.44 -6.02
N PRO A 50 -2.58 16.01 -5.94
CA PRO A 50 -2.00 15.04 -6.87
C PRO A 50 -2.82 13.74 -6.97
N LEU A 51 -2.63 13.00 -8.06
CA LEU A 51 -3.39 11.79 -8.38
C LEU A 51 -3.39 10.75 -7.25
N LEU A 52 -2.25 10.55 -6.57
CA LEU A 52 -2.16 9.61 -5.43
C LEU A 52 -3.13 9.98 -4.30
N SER A 53 -3.23 11.27 -3.98
CA SER A 53 -4.18 11.76 -2.98
C SER A 53 -5.64 11.53 -3.35
N GLN A 54 -5.98 11.31 -4.62
CA GLN A 54 -7.36 11.02 -5.03
C GLN A 54 -7.86 9.66 -4.53
N LYS A 55 -6.98 8.79 -3.99
CA LYS A 55 -7.41 7.60 -3.23
C LYS A 55 -8.39 7.96 -2.09
N LEU A 56 -8.27 9.17 -1.51
CA LEU A 56 -9.20 9.69 -0.51
C LEU A 56 -10.65 9.85 -1.01
N LEU A 57 -10.85 9.94 -2.32
CA LEU A 57 -12.18 10.05 -2.94
C LEU A 57 -12.80 8.68 -3.27
N ILE A 58 -12.04 7.59 -3.20
CA ILE A 58 -12.52 6.24 -3.50
C ILE A 58 -13.70 5.84 -2.61
N PRO A 59 -13.72 6.14 -1.29
CA PRO A 59 -14.88 5.89 -0.44
C PRO A 59 -16.16 6.54 -0.95
N ALA A 60 -16.12 7.79 -1.43
CA ALA A 60 -17.27 8.45 -2.03
C ALA A 60 -17.72 7.75 -3.34
N ALA A 61 -16.76 7.38 -4.20
CA ALA A 61 -17.02 6.68 -5.46
C ALA A 61 -17.55 5.23 -5.32
N THR A 62 -17.60 4.71 -4.10
CA THR A 62 -17.95 3.30 -3.80
C THR A 62 -19.05 3.15 -2.74
N GLN A 63 -19.81 4.21 -2.43
CA GLN A 63 -20.88 4.20 -1.42
C GLN A 63 -22.00 3.16 -1.64
N GLN A 64 -22.17 2.65 -2.85
CA GLN A 64 -23.11 1.57 -3.16
C GLN A 64 -22.72 0.22 -2.52
N TYR A 65 -21.50 0.08 -2.01
CA TYR A 65 -21.00 -1.11 -1.31
C TYR A 65 -21.07 -0.94 0.20
N ASP A 66 -21.21 -2.04 0.93
CA ASP A 66 -21.20 -2.04 2.40
C ASP A 66 -19.76 -2.01 2.94
N ILE A 67 -18.83 -2.65 2.23
CA ILE A 67 -17.42 -2.75 2.58
C ILE A 67 -16.58 -2.90 1.31
N VAL A 68 -15.43 -2.23 1.28
CA VAL A 68 -14.56 -2.17 0.11
C VAL A 68 -13.12 -2.41 0.53
N LEU A 69 -12.40 -3.24 -0.21
CA LEU A 69 -10.96 -3.40 -0.14
C LEU A 69 -10.33 -2.61 -1.29
N PHE A 70 -9.39 -1.72 -1.01
CA PHE A 70 -8.50 -1.15 -2.01
C PHE A 70 -7.21 -1.97 -2.13
N LEU A 71 -6.72 -2.17 -3.34
CA LEU A 71 -5.43 -2.79 -3.63
C LEU A 71 -4.65 -1.99 -4.68
N ASP A 72 -3.38 -1.73 -4.41
CA ASP A 72 -2.42 -1.31 -5.45
C ASP A 72 -2.15 -2.44 -6.45
N LEU A 73 -1.79 -2.07 -7.67
CA LEU A 73 -1.64 -2.98 -8.81
C LEU A 73 -0.35 -3.82 -8.77
N ASP A 74 0.61 -3.43 -7.93
CA ASP A 74 1.89 -4.12 -7.72
C ASP A 74 1.86 -5.05 -6.51
N ILE A 75 0.66 -5.53 -6.17
CA ILE A 75 0.43 -6.56 -5.16
C ILE A 75 0.34 -7.93 -5.84
N ILE A 76 0.98 -8.93 -5.23
CA ILE A 76 0.71 -10.34 -5.50
C ILE A 76 -0.14 -10.93 -4.38
N ILE A 77 -1.22 -11.60 -4.75
CA ILE A 77 -2.16 -12.26 -3.84
C ILE A 77 -1.85 -13.77 -3.82
N SER A 78 -1.53 -14.29 -2.65
CA SER A 78 -1.31 -15.71 -2.43
C SER A 78 -2.62 -16.48 -2.47
N ASP A 79 -2.63 -17.68 -3.06
CA ASP A 79 -3.84 -18.52 -3.15
C ASP A 79 -4.42 -18.89 -1.77
N LYS A 80 -3.55 -18.93 -0.75
CA LYS A 80 -3.93 -19.20 0.65
C LYS A 80 -4.58 -18.00 1.35
N ALA A 81 -4.53 -16.79 0.78
CA ALA A 81 -5.04 -15.57 1.41
C ALA A 81 -6.51 -15.71 1.81
N PRO A 82 -6.87 -15.62 3.11
CA PRO A 82 -8.28 -15.66 3.53
C PRO A 82 -9.00 -14.39 3.11
N SER A 83 -10.31 -14.34 3.28
CA SER A 83 -11.06 -13.12 2.96
C SER A 83 -10.72 -12.02 3.96
N ILE A 84 -10.00 -10.99 3.50
CA ILE A 84 -9.65 -9.83 4.35
C ILE A 84 -10.87 -9.11 4.94
N PHE A 85 -12.05 -9.27 4.32
CA PHE A 85 -13.31 -8.72 4.82
C PHE A 85 -13.73 -9.27 6.19
N GLU A 86 -13.19 -10.42 6.60
CA GLU A 86 -13.43 -11.03 7.92
C GLU A 86 -12.59 -10.38 9.03
N TYR A 87 -11.59 -9.58 8.68
CA TYR A 87 -10.62 -8.99 9.61
C TYR A 87 -10.95 -7.54 10.00
N LEU A 88 -12.03 -6.94 9.48
CA LEU A 88 -12.48 -5.62 9.91
C LEU A 88 -13.72 -5.76 10.81
N PRO A 89 -13.59 -5.60 12.14
CA PRO A 89 -14.69 -5.73 13.10
C PRO A 89 -15.90 -4.84 12.75
N ILE A 90 -17.10 -5.28 13.13
CA ILE A 90 -18.34 -4.58 12.73
C ILE A 90 -18.42 -3.13 13.25
N ASN A 91 -17.81 -2.86 14.40
CA ASN A 91 -17.72 -1.53 15.02
C ASN A 91 -16.57 -0.66 14.48
N LYS A 92 -15.79 -1.16 13.52
CA LYS A 92 -14.69 -0.45 12.85
C LYS A 92 -15.07 -0.11 11.41
N TYR A 93 -14.48 0.95 10.86
CA TYR A 93 -14.86 1.48 9.54
C TYR A 93 -13.69 1.65 8.58
N PHE A 94 -12.46 1.50 9.06
CA PHE A 94 -11.26 1.53 8.24
C PHE A 94 -10.22 0.57 8.83
N GLY A 95 -9.57 -0.21 7.99
CA GLY A 95 -8.49 -1.10 8.38
C GLY A 95 -7.33 -0.99 7.40
N ALA A 96 -6.12 -0.96 7.93
CA ALA A 96 -4.89 -1.01 7.15
C ALA A 96 -3.77 -1.60 8.02
N ILE A 97 -2.61 -1.82 7.42
CA ILE A 97 -1.45 -2.34 8.13
C ILE A 97 -0.64 -1.14 8.64
N LEU A 98 -0.36 -1.12 9.94
CA LEU A 98 0.55 -0.15 10.53
C LEU A 98 1.97 -0.39 10.01
N ASP A 99 2.69 0.69 9.72
CA ASP A 99 4.10 0.58 9.39
C ASP A 99 4.86 -0.04 10.57
N PRO A 100 5.86 -0.92 10.32
CA PRO A 100 6.57 -1.65 11.37
C PRO A 100 7.63 -0.76 12.04
N ARG A 101 7.29 0.50 12.32
CA ARG A 101 8.16 1.54 12.87
C ARG A 101 8.82 1.05 14.16
N GLY A 102 10.14 1.27 14.28
CA GLY A 102 10.92 0.84 15.44
C GLY A 102 11.31 -0.64 15.48
N THR A 103 10.81 -1.48 14.56
CA THR A 103 11.29 -2.87 14.45
C THR A 103 12.72 -2.94 13.90
N ILE A 104 13.41 -4.06 14.16
CA ILE A 104 14.76 -4.32 13.61
C ILE A 104 14.76 -4.23 12.07
N GLU A 105 13.73 -4.80 11.42
CA GLU A 105 13.61 -4.83 9.96
C GLU A 105 13.42 -3.40 9.40
N PHE A 106 12.57 -2.59 10.03
CA PHE A 106 12.36 -1.19 9.67
C PHE A 106 13.64 -0.35 9.86
N ASN A 107 14.28 -0.48 11.02
CA ASN A 107 15.48 0.29 11.36
C ASN A 107 16.64 -0.04 10.42
N LYS A 108 16.82 -1.32 10.06
CA LYS A 108 17.82 -1.73 9.06
C LYS A 108 17.49 -1.17 7.67
N THR A 109 16.22 -1.19 7.26
CA THR A 109 15.78 -0.67 5.96
C THR A 109 16.07 0.83 5.82
N TRP A 110 15.78 1.60 6.88
CA TRP A 110 15.90 3.05 6.89
C TRP A 110 17.15 3.59 7.58
N GLY A 111 18.12 2.73 7.90
CA GLY A 111 19.38 3.09 8.57
C GLY A 111 20.20 4.23 7.93
N HIS A 112 19.91 4.54 6.66
CA HIS A 112 20.55 5.59 5.89
C HIS A 112 19.81 6.95 5.94
N ILE A 113 18.66 7.03 6.62
CA ILE A 113 17.83 8.25 6.74
C ILE A 113 17.48 8.46 8.22
N PRO A 114 18.36 9.13 9.02
CA PRO A 114 18.17 9.30 10.46
C PRO A 114 16.80 9.89 10.85
N ARG A 115 16.33 10.89 10.10
CA ARG A 115 15.00 11.50 10.32
C ARG A 115 13.87 10.47 10.35
N ILE A 116 13.91 9.46 9.49
CA ILE A 116 12.89 8.40 9.49
C ILE A 116 13.02 7.55 10.76
N LEU A 117 14.20 7.34 11.32
CA LEU A 117 14.35 6.56 12.56
C LEU A 117 13.89 7.34 13.80
N ASP A 118 14.12 8.65 13.81
CA ASP A 118 13.84 9.53 14.95
C ASP A 118 12.37 10.00 15.02
N GLU A 119 11.64 9.95 13.90
CA GLU A 119 10.24 10.35 13.82
C GLU A 119 9.35 9.40 14.67
N THR A 120 8.77 9.91 15.75
CA THR A 120 7.78 9.15 16.53
C THR A 120 6.43 9.12 15.82
N ASN A 121 5.47 8.32 16.30
CA ASN A 121 4.10 8.36 15.79
C ASN A 121 3.48 9.76 15.92
N GLU A 122 3.72 10.43 17.04
CA GLU A 122 3.28 11.82 17.25
C GLU A 122 3.92 12.76 16.22
N VAL A 123 5.25 12.71 16.11
CA VAL A 123 6.02 13.58 15.19
C VAL A 123 5.58 13.38 13.74
N TYR A 124 5.31 12.13 13.32
CA TYR A 124 4.81 11.84 11.97
C TYR A 124 3.56 12.66 11.62
N PHE A 125 2.61 12.79 12.56
CA PHE A 125 1.37 13.54 12.32
C PHE A 125 1.58 15.06 12.48
N THR A 126 2.30 15.49 13.52
CA THR A 126 2.50 16.93 13.79
C THR A 126 3.34 17.62 12.72
N ASP A 127 4.34 16.93 12.17
CA ASP A 127 5.16 17.44 11.05
C ASP A 127 4.33 17.64 9.76
N ARG A 128 3.14 17.02 9.70
CA ARG A 128 2.16 17.15 8.62
C ARG A 128 0.96 18.01 9.02
N TYR A 129 1.15 18.81 10.06
CA TYR A 129 0.21 19.79 10.62
C TYR A 129 -1.11 19.22 11.15
N PHE A 130 -1.12 17.94 11.53
CA PHE A 130 -2.23 17.36 12.29
C PHE A 130 -1.99 17.53 13.79
N GLU A 131 -3.07 17.69 14.56
CA GLU A 131 -2.98 17.79 16.02
C GLU A 131 -2.66 16.43 16.64
N ASN A 132 -1.81 16.39 17.65
CA ASN A 132 -1.57 15.16 18.40
C ASN A 132 -2.87 14.69 19.09
N HIS A 133 -3.06 13.37 19.19
CA HIS A 133 -4.25 12.78 19.79
C HIS A 133 -3.91 11.42 20.45
N PRO A 134 -4.48 11.10 21.64
CA PRO A 134 -4.13 9.86 22.37
C PRO A 134 -4.45 8.55 21.66
N LEU A 135 -5.34 8.57 20.65
CA LEU A 135 -5.71 7.39 19.87
C LEU A 135 -4.79 7.12 18.68
N LEU A 136 -3.79 7.98 18.42
CA LEU A 136 -2.86 7.77 17.31
C LEU A 136 -1.99 6.54 17.59
N GLN A 137 -2.00 5.61 16.63
CA GLN A 137 -1.27 4.34 16.68
C GLN A 137 -0.04 4.34 15.76
N GLY A 138 -0.06 5.13 14.69
CA GLY A 138 1.08 5.26 13.76
C GLY A 138 0.68 5.41 12.30
N SER A 139 1.69 5.50 11.44
CA SER A 139 1.53 5.59 9.99
C SER A 139 1.11 4.24 9.39
N ILE A 140 0.58 4.30 8.16
CA ILE A 140 0.18 3.13 7.37
C ILE A 140 0.76 3.25 5.97
N ASN A 141 0.81 2.14 5.24
CA ASN A 141 1.01 2.15 3.80
C ASN A 141 -0.32 2.14 3.03
N GLY A 142 -0.43 2.98 2.00
CA GLY A 142 -1.64 3.21 1.20
C GLY A 142 -1.93 2.17 0.11
N GLY A 143 -1.18 1.06 0.08
CA GLY A 143 -1.35 0.01 -0.93
C GLY A 143 -2.44 -1.02 -0.62
N VAL A 144 -2.78 -1.20 0.66
CA VAL A 144 -3.84 -2.11 1.11
C VAL A 144 -4.62 -1.47 2.23
N PHE A 145 -5.91 -1.22 2.00
CA PHE A 145 -6.81 -0.77 3.04
C PHE A 145 -8.25 -1.23 2.77
N ILE A 146 -8.98 -1.54 3.83
CA ILE A 146 -10.37 -1.97 3.81
C ILE A 146 -11.23 -0.95 4.54
N PHE A 147 -12.44 -0.69 4.07
CA PHE A 147 -13.23 0.39 4.63
C PHE A 147 -14.75 0.25 4.40
N ARG A 148 -15.53 0.98 5.19
CA ARG A 148 -17.00 1.10 5.04
C ARG A 148 -17.34 2.48 4.47
N PRO A 149 -17.61 2.60 3.17
CA PRO A 149 -17.65 3.90 2.48
C PRO A 149 -18.69 4.85 3.07
N LYS A 150 -19.89 4.35 3.37
CA LYS A 150 -21.01 5.14 3.92
C LYS A 150 -20.65 5.92 5.19
N LYS A 151 -19.68 5.46 5.99
CA LYS A 151 -19.31 6.13 7.25
C LYS A 151 -18.22 7.19 7.07
N ILE A 152 -17.32 6.98 6.12
CA ILE A 152 -16.04 7.71 6.07
C ILE A 152 -15.90 8.61 4.83
N ALA A 153 -16.76 8.44 3.82
CA ALA A 153 -16.65 9.12 2.54
C ALA A 153 -16.54 10.64 2.71
N ASP A 154 -17.50 11.24 3.41
CA ASP A 154 -17.57 12.68 3.62
C ASP A 154 -16.33 13.21 4.34
N PHE A 155 -15.76 12.46 5.30
CA PHE A 155 -14.56 12.89 6.03
C PHE A 155 -13.35 13.01 5.09
N PHE A 156 -13.11 12.00 4.27
CA PHE A 156 -11.95 12.00 3.38
C PHE A 156 -12.14 12.93 2.17
N GLU A 157 -13.36 13.06 1.67
CA GLU A 157 -13.72 14.01 0.61
C GLU A 157 -13.56 15.46 1.10
N ASN A 158 -14.09 15.79 2.28
CA ASN A 158 -13.93 17.12 2.88
C ASN A 158 -12.46 17.46 3.10
N TYR A 159 -11.65 16.52 3.60
CA TYR A 159 -10.21 16.74 3.71
C TYR A 159 -9.54 16.94 2.35
N TYR A 160 -9.87 16.11 1.35
CA TYR A 160 -9.31 16.23 0.01
C TYR A 160 -9.51 17.64 -0.57
N PHE A 161 -10.71 18.20 -0.42
CA PHE A 161 -11.04 19.55 -0.91
C PHE A 161 -10.68 20.70 0.05
N SER A 162 -10.28 20.40 1.28
CA SER A 162 -9.85 21.40 2.26
C SER A 162 -8.57 22.17 1.86
N SER A 163 -8.27 23.23 2.60
CA SER A 163 -7.00 23.96 2.52
C SER A 163 -5.86 23.35 3.34
N HIS A 164 -6.06 22.18 3.97
CA HIS A 164 -5.03 21.55 4.81
C HIS A 164 -3.77 21.25 3.99
N ASN A 165 -2.63 21.75 4.48
CA ASN A 165 -1.31 21.48 3.91
C ASN A 165 -0.61 20.42 4.78
N GLN A 166 0.07 19.45 4.17
CA GLN A 166 0.87 18.44 4.89
C GLN A 166 2.36 18.82 4.95
N GLY A 167 2.70 20.07 4.62
CA GLY A 167 4.06 20.57 4.62
C GLY A 167 4.92 19.95 3.51
N GLU A 168 6.22 19.84 3.76
CA GLU A 168 7.18 19.28 2.82
C GLU A 168 7.24 17.74 2.86
N LEU A 169 6.70 17.13 3.93
CA LEU A 169 6.73 15.70 4.18
C LEU A 169 5.44 14.99 3.72
N ASN A 170 4.97 15.33 2.51
CA ASN A 170 3.74 14.79 1.95
C ASN A 170 3.77 13.25 1.87
N SER A 171 2.86 12.59 2.58
CA SER A 171 2.55 11.15 2.40
C SER A 171 1.22 10.96 1.65
N PHE A 172 0.83 11.97 0.86
CA PHE A 172 -0.37 11.99 0.02
C PHE A 172 -1.65 11.57 0.77
N GLU A 173 -2.17 10.38 0.50
CA GLU A 173 -3.37 9.80 1.10
C GLU A 173 -3.12 9.11 2.45
N GLU A 174 -1.90 8.65 2.73
CA GLU A 174 -1.63 7.73 3.84
C GLU A 174 -1.87 8.40 5.19
N THR A 175 -1.30 9.60 5.39
CA THR A 175 -1.46 10.36 6.64
C THR A 175 -2.91 10.70 6.95
N PRO A 176 -3.72 11.30 6.05
CA PRO A 176 -5.11 11.58 6.36
C PRO A 176 -5.94 10.31 6.57
N PHE A 177 -5.68 9.21 5.84
CA PHE A 177 -6.32 7.93 6.14
C PHE A 177 -6.02 7.45 7.55
N ALA A 178 -4.75 7.43 7.96
CA ALA A 178 -4.34 7.00 9.29
C ALA A 178 -4.94 7.93 10.36
N TYR A 179 -4.78 9.24 10.19
CA TYR A 179 -5.17 10.24 11.18
C TYR A 179 -6.66 10.19 11.48
N PHE A 180 -7.52 10.45 10.50
CA PHE A 180 -8.96 10.55 10.74
C PHE A 180 -9.57 9.23 11.17
N SER A 181 -9.08 8.09 10.67
CA SER A 181 -9.58 6.79 11.12
C SER A 181 -9.21 6.50 12.57
N GLN A 182 -8.00 6.87 13.02
CA GLN A 182 -7.52 6.59 14.37
C GLN A 182 -8.17 7.51 15.41
N ILE A 183 -8.22 8.83 15.18
CA ILE A 183 -8.79 9.77 16.17
C ILE A 183 -10.29 9.56 16.38
N ASN A 184 -11.00 9.03 15.38
CA ASN A 184 -12.42 8.69 15.50
C ASN A 184 -12.67 7.26 16.00
N ASN A 185 -11.61 6.53 16.41
CA ASN A 185 -11.67 5.13 16.83
C ASN A 185 -12.26 4.17 15.78
N TRP A 186 -12.17 4.52 14.50
CA TRP A 186 -12.64 3.69 13.37
C TRP A 186 -11.60 2.69 12.89
N PHE A 187 -10.34 2.92 13.22
CA PHE A 187 -9.18 2.16 12.75
C PHE A 187 -9.11 0.77 13.39
N GLU A 188 -8.77 -0.20 12.55
CA GLU A 188 -8.33 -1.56 12.90
C GLU A 188 -6.96 -1.83 12.27
N ALA A 189 -5.99 -2.25 13.08
CA ALA A 189 -4.71 -2.70 12.56
C ALA A 189 -4.87 -4.12 11.99
N LEU A 190 -4.75 -4.26 10.67
CA LEU A 190 -4.85 -5.57 10.02
C LEU A 190 -3.55 -6.38 10.21
N PRO A 191 -3.62 -7.73 10.12
CA PRO A 191 -2.43 -8.58 10.14
C PRO A 191 -1.42 -8.21 9.04
N ILE A 192 -0.13 -8.23 9.38
CA ILE A 192 0.97 -7.84 8.49
C ILE A 192 1.05 -8.69 7.21
N GLU A 193 0.54 -9.91 7.26
CA GLU A 193 0.48 -10.84 6.14
C GLU A 193 -0.37 -10.30 4.98
N PHE A 194 -1.28 -9.35 5.24
CA PHE A 194 -2.09 -8.67 4.23
C PHE A 194 -1.41 -7.44 3.61
N ASN A 195 -0.19 -7.08 3.98
CA ASN A 195 0.58 -6.07 3.24
C ASN A 195 2.09 -6.23 3.51
N THR A 196 2.63 -7.40 3.16
CA THR A 196 4.07 -7.65 3.30
C THR A 196 4.84 -6.91 2.22
N GLN A 197 5.45 -5.78 2.58
CA GLN A 197 6.22 -4.95 1.66
C GLN A 197 7.61 -5.55 1.39
N ILE A 198 7.94 -5.79 0.12
CA ILE A 198 9.21 -6.38 -0.32
C ILE A 198 10.41 -5.50 0.05
N LEU A 199 10.22 -4.18 0.15
CA LEU A 199 11.24 -3.24 0.61
C LEU A 199 11.87 -3.67 1.94
N TYR A 200 11.05 -3.98 2.94
CA TYR A 200 11.50 -4.40 4.26
C TYR A 200 12.16 -5.77 4.22
N LYS A 201 11.62 -6.70 3.43
CA LYS A 201 12.21 -8.04 3.30
C LYS A 201 13.59 -8.00 2.64
N ILE A 202 13.77 -7.17 1.62
CA ILE A 202 15.05 -7.07 0.89
C ILE A 202 16.08 -6.24 1.68
N LYS A 203 15.70 -5.09 2.25
CA LYS A 203 16.67 -4.19 2.91
C LYS A 203 16.81 -4.42 4.41
N GLY A 204 15.79 -4.97 5.06
CA GLY A 204 15.71 -5.13 6.50
C GLY A 204 16.13 -6.49 7.04
N THR A 205 16.30 -7.51 6.18
CA THR A 205 16.69 -8.87 6.59
C THR A 205 18.07 -9.25 6.07
N GLU A 206 18.77 -10.14 6.77
CA GLU A 206 20.11 -10.61 6.37
C GLU A 206 20.08 -11.30 5.01
N LYS A 207 19.12 -12.23 4.83
CA LYS A 207 18.91 -12.94 3.57
C LYS A 207 18.56 -11.99 2.42
N GLY A 208 17.72 -10.98 2.67
CA GLY A 208 17.39 -9.95 1.68
C GLY A 208 18.61 -9.13 1.26
N VAL A 209 19.43 -8.71 2.22
CA VAL A 209 20.65 -7.91 1.97
C VAL A 209 21.68 -8.71 1.17
N GLU A 210 21.79 -10.02 1.40
CA GLU A 210 22.64 -10.88 0.56
C GLU A 210 22.17 -10.91 -0.90
N ILE A 211 20.86 -10.97 -1.12
CA ILE A 211 20.26 -10.95 -2.46
C ILE A 211 20.53 -9.60 -3.14
N ASP A 212 20.36 -8.49 -2.42
CA ASP A 212 20.64 -7.14 -2.92
C ASP A 212 22.12 -6.95 -3.28
N LYS A 213 23.04 -7.41 -2.42
CA LYS A 213 24.49 -7.35 -2.69
C LYS A 213 24.88 -8.16 -3.93
N ARG A 214 24.23 -9.30 -4.20
CA ARG A 214 24.52 -10.14 -5.37
C ARG A 214 24.03 -9.50 -6.66
N GLU A 215 22.89 -8.82 -6.62
CA GLU A 215 22.36 -8.06 -7.76
C GLU A 215 23.33 -6.94 -8.15
N LYS A 216 23.84 -6.19 -7.17
CA LYS A 216 24.84 -5.12 -7.38
C LYS A 216 26.19 -5.60 -7.92
N LYS A 217 26.49 -6.91 -7.84
CA LYS A 217 27.70 -7.52 -8.41
C LYS A 217 27.56 -7.86 -9.89
N LEU A 218 26.37 -7.72 -10.49
CA LEU A 218 26.20 -7.92 -11.93
C LEU A 218 27.02 -6.89 -12.73
N PRO A 219 27.49 -7.24 -13.94
CA PRO A 219 28.30 -6.33 -14.74
C PRO A 219 27.60 -4.99 -14.98
N LYS A 220 28.30 -3.87 -14.73
CA LYS A 220 27.73 -2.51 -14.80
C LYS A 220 27.06 -2.19 -16.15
N PHE A 221 27.61 -2.69 -17.26
CA PHE A 221 27.02 -2.49 -18.59
C PHE A 221 25.65 -3.16 -18.72
N PHE A 222 25.49 -4.35 -18.12
CA PHE A 222 24.24 -5.10 -18.10
C PHE A 222 23.19 -4.39 -17.25
N LEU A 223 23.57 -3.99 -16.03
CA LEU A 223 22.68 -3.23 -15.13
C LEU A 223 22.26 -1.91 -15.76
N LYS A 224 23.19 -1.15 -16.36
CA LYS A 224 22.87 0.12 -17.05
C LYS A 224 21.87 -0.08 -18.18
N TYR A 225 22.06 -1.14 -18.98
CA TYR A 225 21.13 -1.47 -20.06
C TYR A 225 19.74 -1.87 -19.53
N TYR A 226 19.70 -2.73 -18.50
CA TYR A 226 18.46 -3.17 -17.88
C TYR A 226 17.71 -1.99 -17.24
N TYR A 227 18.38 -1.23 -16.38
CA TYR A 227 17.79 -0.07 -15.68
C TYR A 227 17.31 1.02 -16.62
N LYS A 228 17.99 1.26 -17.75
CA LYS A 228 17.49 2.18 -18.78
C LYS A 228 16.16 1.71 -19.37
N LYS A 229 15.95 0.39 -19.50
CA LYS A 229 14.71 -0.19 -20.03
C LYS A 229 13.62 -0.34 -18.98
N THR A 230 13.97 -0.54 -17.71
CA THR A 230 13.03 -0.88 -16.63
C THR A 230 12.82 0.24 -15.62
N GLY A 231 13.44 1.42 -15.82
CA GLY A 231 13.31 2.55 -14.92
C GLY A 231 13.99 2.31 -13.57
N PHE A 232 15.20 1.75 -13.59
CA PHE A 232 16.00 1.43 -12.39
C PHE A 232 15.37 0.38 -11.46
N CYS A 233 14.49 -0.48 -11.99
CA CYS A 233 13.93 -1.60 -11.25
C CYS A 233 15.01 -2.67 -10.98
N PHE A 234 15.01 -3.24 -9.78
CA PHE A 234 15.91 -4.32 -9.35
C PHE A 234 15.93 -5.50 -10.34
N TYR A 235 17.09 -6.09 -10.64
CA TYR A 235 17.14 -7.22 -11.58
C TYR A 235 16.67 -8.54 -10.93
N PRO A 236 15.64 -9.23 -11.48
CA PRO A 236 15.06 -10.42 -10.85
C PRO A 236 15.90 -11.69 -11.11
N THR A 237 17.02 -11.82 -10.40
CA THR A 237 17.86 -13.03 -10.41
C THR A 237 17.08 -14.28 -9.96
N LYS A 238 17.57 -15.48 -10.29
CA LYS A 238 16.96 -16.76 -9.81
C LYS A 238 16.80 -16.79 -8.28
N GLN A 239 17.78 -16.25 -7.55
CA GLN A 239 17.74 -16.20 -6.08
C GLN A 239 16.68 -15.23 -5.58
N TYR A 240 16.56 -14.05 -6.20
CA TYR A 240 15.47 -13.13 -5.92
C TYR A 240 14.11 -13.81 -6.16
N LYS A 241 13.91 -14.43 -7.33
CA LYS A 241 12.66 -15.14 -7.65
C LYS A 241 12.32 -16.21 -6.59
N ASN A 242 13.30 -17.03 -6.21
CA ASN A 242 13.10 -18.07 -5.19
C ASN A 242 12.76 -17.47 -3.81
N TYR A 243 13.42 -16.38 -3.44
CA TYR A 243 13.15 -15.70 -2.16
C TYR A 243 11.75 -15.08 -2.13
N ILE A 244 11.34 -14.43 -3.21
CA ILE A 244 9.99 -13.88 -3.34
C ILE A 244 8.94 -15.00 -3.30
N LYS A 245 9.17 -16.13 -3.99
CA LYS A 245 8.28 -17.30 -3.90
C LYS A 245 8.15 -17.83 -2.47
N GLN A 246 9.24 -17.85 -1.71
CA GLN A 246 9.19 -18.21 -0.29
C GLN A 246 8.32 -17.21 0.50
N ILE A 247 8.53 -15.91 0.33
CA ILE A 247 7.73 -14.87 0.98
C ILE A 247 6.23 -15.03 0.63
N ILE A 248 5.91 -15.32 -0.64
CA ILE A 248 4.53 -15.57 -1.08
C ILE A 248 3.92 -16.78 -0.37
N SER A 249 4.69 -17.83 -0.15
CA SER A 249 4.21 -19.03 0.55
C SER A 249 3.96 -18.80 2.04
N GLU A 250 4.55 -17.75 2.62
CA GLU A 250 4.44 -17.40 4.03
C GLU A 250 3.37 -16.33 4.29
N ASN A 251 3.02 -15.47 3.32
CA ASN A 251 2.15 -14.31 3.49
C ASN A 251 0.88 -14.36 2.61
N TYR A 252 -0.03 -13.39 2.77
CA TYR A 252 -1.27 -13.29 2.00
C TYR A 252 -1.11 -12.31 0.83
N PHE A 253 -0.77 -11.05 1.09
CA PHE A 253 -0.52 -10.04 0.07
C PHE A 253 0.93 -9.56 0.15
N ILE A 254 1.58 -9.53 -1.01
CA ILE A 254 2.98 -9.20 -1.17
C ILE A 254 3.05 -7.94 -2.02
N HIS A 255 3.49 -6.85 -1.42
CA HIS A 255 3.47 -5.53 -2.04
C HIS A 255 4.87 -5.14 -2.51
N PHE A 256 5.02 -4.87 -3.80
CA PHE A 256 6.32 -4.58 -4.43
C PHE A 256 6.71 -3.10 -4.43
N SER A 257 5.81 -2.21 -3.98
CA SER A 257 6.04 -0.79 -3.68
C SER A 257 6.90 -0.06 -4.73
N GLY A 258 6.54 -0.26 -6.01
CA GLY A 258 7.05 0.43 -7.20
C GLY A 258 8.49 0.15 -7.63
N ASN A 259 9.38 -0.27 -6.73
CA ASN A 259 10.82 -0.38 -7.01
C ASN A 259 11.31 -1.81 -7.22
N TYR A 260 10.47 -2.81 -6.96
CA TYR A 260 10.83 -4.22 -7.03
C TYR A 260 10.08 -4.94 -8.16
N PRO A 261 10.76 -5.81 -8.92
CA PRO A 261 10.16 -6.49 -10.05
C PRO A 261 9.14 -7.53 -9.55
N ILE A 262 7.89 -7.37 -9.98
CA ILE A 262 6.85 -8.36 -9.77
C ILE A 262 7.28 -9.65 -10.49
N ILE A 263 7.29 -10.76 -9.76
CA ILE A 263 7.53 -12.08 -10.32
C ILE A 263 6.17 -12.64 -10.74
N SER A 264 5.86 -12.59 -12.04
CA SER A 264 4.74 -13.37 -12.57
C SER A 264 5.01 -14.85 -12.33
N ASN A 265 3.97 -15.60 -11.94
CA ASN A 265 4.03 -17.06 -11.88
C ASN A 265 4.33 -17.66 -13.26
#